data_AF-A0A534UQD7-F1
#
_entry.id   AF-A0A534UQD7-F1
#
_cell.length_a   1.000
_cell.length_b   1.000
_cell.length_c   1.000
_cell.angle_alpha   90.00
_cell.angle_beta   90.00
_cell.angle_gamma   90.00
#
_symmetry.space_group_name_H-M   'P 1'
#
loop_
_entity.id
_entity.type
_entity.pdbx_description
1 polymer ?
#
loop_
_entity_poly.entity_id
_entity_poly.type
_entity_poly.pdbx_seq_one_letter_code
_entity_poly.pdbx_strand_id
1 'polypeptide(L)'
;MPFDAQEIFANLAEKEKIKGHHSPEGRAIRVLSRAVSGWSSADLSPRDVIVLCDQAVEDWLKARLQRSPWSAQPLPALMVDAINKNLITRMEAVRLEKVRNGRARSDDEAQISNVEVESALEFCIELIEKHW
;
A
#
# COMPACT_ATOMS: atom_id res chain seq x y z
N MET A 1 11.38 14.50 -0.32
CA MET A 1 10.69 15.66 -0.91
C MET A 1 9.56 16.04 0.03
N PRO A 2 8.98 17.26 0.00
CA PRO A 2 7.72 17.49 0.69
C PRO A 2 6.64 16.59 0.07
N PHE A 3 5.79 16.00 0.91
CA PHE A 3 4.67 15.18 0.45
C PHE A 3 3.65 16.06 -0.30
N ASP A 4 3.56 15.90 -1.62
CA ASP A 4 2.57 16.60 -2.46
C ASP A 4 1.40 15.66 -2.78
N ALA A 5 0.39 15.69 -1.92
CA ALA A 5 -0.79 14.85 -2.07
C ALA A 5 -1.53 15.09 -3.39
N GLN A 6 -1.52 16.32 -3.90
CA GLN A 6 -2.26 16.70 -5.10
C GLN A 6 -1.56 16.15 -6.35
N GLU A 7 -0.24 16.28 -6.43
CA GLU A 7 0.57 15.69 -7.49
C GLU A 7 0.48 14.16 -7.47
N ILE A 8 0.62 13.55 -6.28
CA ILE A 8 0.50 12.10 -6.10
C ILE A 8 -0.87 11.60 -6.57
N PHE A 9 -1.96 12.27 -6.16
CA PHE A 9 -3.31 11.87 -6.56
C PHE A 9 -3.54 12.00 -8.07
N ALA A 10 -3.07 13.09 -8.69
CA ALA A 10 -3.19 13.29 -10.14
C ALA A 10 -2.47 12.17 -10.92
N ASN A 11 -1.26 11.84 -10.49
CA ASN A 11 -0.46 10.76 -11.07
C ASN A 11 -1.15 9.39 -10.93
N LEU A 12 -1.72 9.09 -9.76
CA LEU A 12 -2.48 7.85 -9.54
C LEU A 12 -3.74 7.76 -10.42
N ALA A 13 -4.49 8.85 -10.54
CA ALA A 13 -5.70 8.89 -11.36
C ALA A 13 -5.42 8.65 -12.85
N GLU A 14 -4.30 9.17 -13.36
CA GLU A 14 -3.85 8.91 -14.72
C GLU A 14 -3.40 7.46 -14.91
N LYS A 15 -2.67 6.91 -13.94
CA LYS A 15 -2.25 5.50 -13.95
C LYS A 15 -3.44 4.55 -13.91
N GLU A 16 -4.48 4.80 -13.12
CA GLU A 16 -5.69 3.97 -13.10
C GLU A 16 -6.36 3.88 -14.49
N LYS A 17 -6.42 5.01 -15.23
CA LYS A 17 -6.97 5.03 -16.60
C LYS A 17 -6.18 4.12 -17.55
N ILE A 18 -4.85 4.09 -17.42
CA ILE A 18 -3.97 3.27 -18.25
C ILE A 18 -4.04 1.78 -17.85
N LYS A 19 -4.06 1.48 -16.55
CA LYS A 19 -4.10 0.11 -16.02
C LYS A 19 -5.42 -0.61 -16.24
N GLY A 20 -6.50 0.15 -16.35
CA GLY A 20 -7.85 -0.39 -16.35
C GLY A 20 -8.33 -0.70 -14.93
N HIS A 21 -9.56 -0.26 -14.66
CA HIS A 21 -10.20 -0.26 -13.34
C HIS A 21 -10.28 -1.63 -12.64
N HIS A 22 -10.26 -2.72 -13.42
CA HIS A 22 -10.40 -4.09 -12.90
C HIS A 22 -9.08 -4.85 -12.78
N SER A 23 -7.95 -4.27 -13.19
CA SER A 23 -6.63 -4.87 -12.98
C SER A 23 -6.26 -4.92 -11.49
N PRO A 24 -5.40 -5.85 -11.05
CA PRO A 24 -4.83 -5.83 -9.71
C PRO A 24 -4.22 -4.48 -9.34
N GLU A 25 -3.48 -3.88 -10.26
CA GLU A 25 -2.80 -2.59 -10.10
C GLU A 25 -3.82 -1.45 -9.99
N GLY A 26 -4.82 -1.42 -10.88
CA GLY A 26 -5.87 -0.41 -10.87
C GLY A 26 -6.71 -0.42 -9.58
N ARG A 27 -7.00 -1.62 -9.03
CA ARG A 27 -7.69 -1.73 -7.73
C ARG A 27 -6.82 -1.20 -6.59
N ALA A 28 -5.55 -1.56 -6.55
CA ALA A 28 -4.64 -1.14 -5.50
C ALA A 28 -4.37 0.38 -5.58
N ILE A 29 -4.19 0.94 -6.78
CA ILE A 29 -4.12 2.38 -7.02
C ILE A 29 -5.35 3.09 -6.46
N ARG A 30 -6.56 2.58 -6.69
CA ARG A 30 -7.78 3.21 -6.16
C ARG A 30 -7.82 3.26 -4.63
N VAL A 31 -7.36 2.20 -3.97
CA VAL A 31 -7.26 2.17 -2.50
C VAL A 31 -6.23 3.18 -2.02
N LEU A 32 -5.06 3.24 -2.67
CA LEU A 32 -4.02 4.23 -2.34
C LEU A 32 -4.48 5.66 -2.62
N SER A 33 -5.20 5.93 -3.71
CA SER A 33 -5.79 7.25 -4.00
C SER A 33 -6.76 7.69 -2.90
N ARG A 34 -7.56 6.77 -2.36
CA ARG A 34 -8.43 7.05 -1.21
C ARG A 34 -7.63 7.36 0.05
N ALA A 35 -6.55 6.61 0.28
CA ALA A 35 -5.66 6.84 1.42
C ALA A 35 -4.97 8.21 1.33
N VAL A 36 -4.44 8.59 0.16
CA VAL A 36 -3.84 9.91 -0.10
C VAL A 36 -4.86 11.02 0.08
N SER A 37 -6.05 10.89 -0.53
CA SER A 37 -7.10 11.90 -0.42
C SER A 37 -7.55 12.09 1.02
N GLY A 38 -7.85 11.01 1.74
CA GLY A 38 -8.31 11.08 3.13
C GLY A 38 -7.23 11.55 4.11
N TRP A 39 -5.96 11.25 3.83
CA TRP A 39 -4.84 11.83 4.57
C TRP A 39 -4.77 13.35 4.36
N SER A 40 -4.84 13.79 3.10
CA SER A 40 -4.72 15.20 2.74
C SER A 40 -5.86 16.09 3.24
N SER A 41 -7.07 15.54 3.37
CA SER A 41 -8.23 16.23 3.92
C SER A 41 -8.35 16.13 5.44
N ALA A 42 -7.44 15.41 6.11
CA ALA A 42 -7.51 15.05 7.52
C ALA A 42 -8.79 14.28 7.91
N ASP A 43 -9.44 13.62 6.94
CA ASP A 43 -10.62 12.76 7.17
C ASP A 43 -10.25 11.37 7.67
N LEU A 44 -8.99 10.95 7.43
CA LEU A 44 -8.45 9.67 7.90
C LEU A 44 -7.39 9.89 8.97
N SER A 45 -7.45 9.08 10.02
CA SER A 45 -6.37 9.05 11.01
C SER A 45 -5.10 8.44 10.40
N PRO A 46 -3.91 8.73 10.97
CA PRO A 46 -2.66 8.05 10.60
C PRO A 46 -2.81 6.52 10.51
N ARG A 47 -3.56 5.94 11.45
CA ARG A 47 -3.84 4.51 11.52
C ARG A 47 -4.64 4.03 10.31
N ASP A 48 -5.72 4.72 9.95
CA ASP A 48 -6.57 4.33 8.84
C ASP A 48 -5.78 4.34 7.52
N VAL A 49 -4.91 5.33 7.34
CA VAL A 49 -4.05 5.43 6.16
C VAL A 49 -3.09 4.23 6.08
N ILE A 50 -2.41 3.87 7.18
CA ILE A 50 -1.53 2.71 7.22
C ILE A 50 -2.30 1.40 6.95
N VAL A 51 -3.51 1.26 7.49
CA VAL A 51 -4.36 0.10 7.22
C VAL A 51 -4.73 0.01 5.74
N LEU A 52 -5.05 1.13 5.09
CA LEU A 52 -5.34 1.16 3.66
C LEU A 52 -4.10 0.81 2.81
N CYS A 53 -2.91 1.28 3.19
CA CYS A 53 -1.65 0.89 2.55
C CYS A 53 -1.40 -0.62 2.64
N ASP A 54 -1.52 -1.20 3.84
CA ASP A 54 -1.33 -2.63 4.10
C ASP A 54 -2.35 -3.47 3.30
N GLN A 55 -3.62 -3.07 3.32
CA GLN A 55 -4.70 -3.73 2.57
C GLN A 55 -4.48 -3.67 1.05
N ALA A 56 -4.10 -2.51 0.52
CA ALA A 56 -3.85 -2.33 -0.91
C ALA A 56 -2.76 -3.27 -1.42
N VAL A 57 -1.65 -3.38 -0.67
CA VAL A 57 -0.54 -4.27 -1.03
C VAL A 57 -0.92 -5.73 -0.83
N GLU A 58 -1.65 -6.08 0.23
CA GLU A 58 -2.13 -7.46 0.45
C GLU A 58 -3.00 -7.94 -0.70
N ASP A 59 -4.00 -7.15 -1.10
CA ASP A 59 -4.90 -7.51 -2.20
C ASP A 59 -4.18 -7.57 -3.55
N TRP A 60 -3.23 -6.66 -3.78
CA TRP A 60 -2.38 -6.68 -4.95
C TRP A 60 -1.52 -7.96 -5.01
N LEU A 61 -0.84 -8.32 -3.92
CA LEU A 61 -0.03 -9.53 -3.84
C LEU A 61 -0.88 -10.80 -3.99
N LYS A 62 -2.05 -10.87 -3.34
CA LYS A 62 -3.01 -11.98 -3.52
C LYS A 62 -3.36 -12.17 -4.99
N ALA A 63 -3.70 -11.09 -5.68
CA ALA A 63 -4.03 -11.14 -7.10
C ALA A 63 -2.84 -11.56 -7.97
N ARG A 64 -1.65 -11.00 -7.75
CA ARG A 64 -0.41 -11.36 -8.49
C ARG A 64 0.00 -12.82 -8.25
N LEU A 65 -0.26 -13.34 -7.05
CA LEU A 65 -0.02 -14.74 -6.67
C LEU A 65 -1.15 -15.69 -7.10
N GLN A 66 -2.21 -15.18 -7.75
CA GLN A 66 -3.42 -15.93 -8.13
C GLN A 66 -4.09 -16.62 -6.92
N ARG A 67 -4.08 -15.94 -5.77
CA ARG A 67 -4.78 -16.36 -4.56
C ARG A 67 -6.18 -15.76 -4.51
N SER A 68 -7.09 -16.48 -3.84
CA SER A 68 -8.42 -15.94 -3.54
C SER A 68 -8.30 -14.66 -2.70
N PRO A 69 -9.13 -13.63 -2.94
CA PRO A 69 -9.23 -12.46 -2.07
C PRO A 69 -9.54 -12.84 -0.61
N TRP A 70 -10.31 -13.91 -0.42
CA TRP A 70 -10.70 -14.45 0.89
C TRP A 70 -9.66 -15.38 1.52
N SER A 71 -8.48 -15.50 0.90
CA SER A 71 -7.40 -16.28 1.50
C SER A 71 -7.05 -15.71 2.88
N ALA A 72 -7.08 -16.58 3.89
CA ALA A 72 -6.67 -16.26 5.26
C ALA A 72 -5.14 -16.20 5.42
N GLN A 73 -4.36 -16.37 4.33
CA GLN A 73 -2.91 -16.24 4.41
C GLN A 73 -2.55 -14.80 4.78
N PRO A 74 -1.78 -14.61 5.87
CA PRO A 74 -1.37 -13.29 6.29
C PRO A 74 -0.28 -12.75 5.35
N LEU A 75 -0.16 -11.42 5.24
CA LEU A 75 0.83 -10.74 4.39
C LEU A 75 2.26 -11.30 4.49
N PRO A 76 2.82 -11.69 5.66
CA PRO A 76 4.16 -12.28 5.72
C PRO A 76 4.31 -13.55 4.88
N ALA A 77 3.29 -14.42 4.84
CA ALA A 77 3.32 -15.61 4.00
C ALA A 77 3.24 -15.23 2.51
N LEU A 78 2.42 -14.23 2.17
CA LEU A 78 2.33 -13.71 0.81
C LEU A 78 3.64 -13.06 0.34
N MET A 79 4.35 -12.35 1.22
CA MET A 79 5.65 -11.75 0.92
C MET A 79 6.71 -12.80 0.60
N VAL A 80 6.75 -13.91 1.36
CA VAL A 80 7.67 -15.03 1.08
C VAL A 80 7.38 -15.63 -0.30
N ASP A 81 6.11 -15.91 -0.60
CA ASP A 81 5.69 -16.41 -1.91
C ASP A 81 6.02 -15.41 -3.04
N ALA A 82 5.82 -14.12 -2.79
CA ALA A 82 6.09 -13.05 -3.75
C ALA A 82 7.59 -12.89 -4.03
N ILE A 83 8.46 -13.00 -3.03
CA ILE A 83 9.92 -13.02 -3.21
C ILE A 83 10.34 -14.23 -4.04
N ASN A 84 9.82 -15.42 -3.71
CA ASN A 84 10.16 -16.65 -4.41
C ASN A 84 9.75 -16.62 -5.89
N LYS A 85 8.69 -15.87 -6.23
CA LYS A 85 8.25 -15.62 -7.61
C LYS A 85 8.83 -14.36 -8.25
N ASN A 86 9.79 -13.68 -7.60
CA ASN A 86 10.40 -12.43 -8.05
C ASN A 86 9.37 -11.31 -8.33
N LEU A 87 8.23 -11.30 -7.62
CA LEU A 87 7.21 -10.24 -7.72
C LEU A 87 7.56 -9.02 -6.88
N ILE A 88 8.38 -9.21 -5.86
CA ILE A 88 8.99 -8.17 -5.03
C ILE A 88 10.39 -8.62 -4.62
N THR A 89 11.23 -7.68 -4.24
CA THR A 89 12.55 -7.93 -3.67
C THR A 89 12.47 -8.15 -2.15
N ARG A 90 13.51 -8.75 -1.57
CA ARG A 90 13.64 -8.89 -0.11
C ARG A 90 13.62 -7.54 0.61
N MET A 91 14.23 -6.51 0.02
CA MET A 91 14.28 -5.19 0.62
C MET A 91 12.89 -4.54 0.67
N GLU A 92 12.09 -4.72 -0.38
CA GLU A 92 10.70 -4.25 -0.42
C GLU A 92 9.85 -4.99 0.61
N ALA A 93 10.03 -6.30 0.76
CA ALA A 93 9.34 -7.06 1.80
C ALA A 93 9.67 -6.57 3.22
N VAL A 94 10.94 -6.24 3.50
CA VAL A 94 11.35 -5.65 4.80
C VAL A 94 10.69 -4.28 5.02
N ARG A 95 10.58 -3.45 3.98
CA ARG A 95 9.88 -2.16 4.09
C ARG A 95 8.37 -2.35 4.32
N LEU A 96 7.74 -3.32 3.66
CA LEU A 96 6.34 -3.69 3.89
C LEU A 96 6.11 -4.19 5.32
N GLU A 97 7.03 -4.98 5.85
CA GLU A 97 6.96 -5.44 7.24
C GLU A 97 7.02 -4.25 8.23
N LYS A 98 7.78 -3.20 7.93
CA LYS A 98 7.77 -1.96 8.74
C LYS A 98 6.41 -1.26 8.73
N VAL A 99 5.78 -1.13 7.56
CA VAL A 99 4.43 -0.55 7.43
C VAL A 99 3.42 -1.37 8.26
N ARG A 100 3.49 -2.69 8.15
CA ARG A 100 2.64 -3.62 8.93
C ARG A 100 2.90 -3.52 10.44
N ASN A 101 4.15 -3.37 10.86
CA ASN A 101 4.47 -3.18 12.27
C ASN A 101 3.93 -1.84 12.80
N GLY A 102 3.84 -0.80 11.97
CA GLY A 102 3.14 0.44 12.29
C GLY A 102 1.65 0.20 12.60
N ARG A 103 0.99 -0.70 11.86
CA ARG A 103 -0.38 -1.15 12.17
C ARG A 103 -0.48 -1.84 13.52
N ALA A 104 0.42 -2.77 13.85
CA ALA A 104 0.39 -3.50 15.13
C ALA A 104 0.69 -2.61 16.34
N ARG A 105 1.60 -1.63 16.19
CA ARG A 105 1.94 -0.65 17.25
C ARG A 105 0.82 0.33 17.57
N SER A 106 -0.13 0.51 16.65
CA SER A 106 -1.27 1.41 16.86
C SER A 106 -2.30 0.90 17.88
N ASP A 107 -2.16 -0.36 18.35
CA ASP A 107 -2.94 -0.88 19.49
C ASP A 107 -2.29 -0.50 20.84
N ASP A 108 -1.00 -0.13 20.86
CA ASP A 108 -0.21 0.22 22.06
C ASP A 108 0.13 1.72 22.10
N GLU A 109 -0.85 2.63 22.19
CA GLU A 109 -0.72 4.11 22.45
C GLU A 109 0.34 4.94 21.68
N ALA A 110 1.15 4.32 20.82
CA ALA A 110 2.27 4.92 20.13
C ALA A 110 1.72 5.69 18.93
N GLN A 111 1.77 7.02 19.03
CA GLN A 111 1.37 7.89 17.93
C GLN A 111 2.26 7.61 16.71
N ILE A 112 1.61 7.18 15.62
CA ILE A 112 2.23 7.14 14.29
C ILE A 112 2.46 8.59 13.86
N SER A 113 3.70 8.92 13.53
CA SER A 113 4.05 10.27 13.07
C SER A 113 3.56 10.53 11.64
N ASN A 114 3.29 11.79 11.31
CA ASN A 114 2.90 12.18 9.94
C ASN A 114 3.93 11.74 8.89
N VAL A 115 5.21 11.82 9.23
CA VAL A 115 6.31 11.41 8.35
C VAL A 115 6.27 9.91 8.05
N GLU A 116 5.88 9.08 9.02
CA GLU A 116 5.72 7.63 8.81
C GLU A 116 4.54 7.33 7.88
N VAL A 117 3.44 8.07 8.00
CA VAL A 117 2.27 7.94 7.12
C VAL A 117 2.63 8.29 5.68
N GLU A 118 3.25 9.46 5.49
CA GLU A 118 3.68 9.94 4.17
C GLU A 118 4.68 8.98 3.53
N SER A 119 5.68 8.53 4.30
CA SER A 119 6.67 7.56 3.83
C SER A 119 6.05 6.20 3.45
N ALA A 120 5.01 5.77 4.16
CA ALA A 120 4.30 4.53 3.85
C ALA A 120 3.47 4.67 2.56
N LEU A 121 2.77 5.79 2.39
CA LEU A 121 2.03 6.11 1.17
C LEU A 121 2.94 6.12 -0.05
N GLU A 122 4.02 6.91 0.00
CA GLU A 122 5.02 7.01 -1.07
C GLU A 122 5.57 5.62 -1.43
N PHE A 123 5.98 4.86 -0.42
CA PHE A 123 6.55 3.54 -0.65
C PHE A 123 5.56 2.56 -1.31
N CYS A 124 4.33 2.50 -0.82
CA CYS A 124 3.32 1.59 -1.38
C CYS A 124 2.97 1.96 -2.83
N ILE A 125 2.92 3.25 -3.15
CA ILE A 125 2.70 3.76 -4.50
C ILE A 125 3.87 3.37 -5.41
N GLU A 126 5.10 3.70 -5.00
CA GLU A 126 6.32 3.36 -5.74
C GLU A 126 6.45 1.84 -5.98
N LEU A 127 6.10 1.02 -5.00
CA LEU A 127 6.17 -0.43 -5.09
C LEU A 127 5.28 -0.97 -6.22
N ILE A 128 4.03 -0.52 -6.28
CA ILE A 128 3.07 -0.96 -7.28
C ILE A 128 3.47 -0.45 -8.66
N GLU A 129 4.01 0.77 -8.73
CA GLU A 129 4.49 1.35 -9.98
C GLU A 129 5.72 0.64 -10.54
N LYS A 130 6.64 0.25 -9.66
CA LYS A 130 7.88 -0.42 -10.06
C LYS A 130 7.65 -1.83 -10.60
N HIS A 131 6.67 -2.53 -10.06
CA HIS A 131 6.36 -3.93 -10.42
C HIS A 131 5.13 -4.07 -11.32
N TRP A 132 4.72 -2.95 -11.91
CA TRP A 132 3.84 -2.93 -13.09
C TRP A 132 4.58 -3.53 -14.29
#